data_AF-A0AAX0NGU3-F1
#
_entry.id   AF-A0AAX0NGU3-F1
#
_cell.length_a   1.000
_cell.length_b   1.000
_cell.length_c   1.000
_cell.angle_alpha   90.00
_cell.angle_beta   90.00
_cell.angle_gamma   90.00
#
_symmetry.space_group_name_H-M   'P 1'
#
loop_
_entity.id
_entity.type
_entity.pdbx_description
1 polymer ?
#
loop_
_entity_poly.entity_id
_entity_poly.type
_entity_poly.pdbx_seq_one_letter_code
_entity_poly.pdbx_strand_id
1 'polypeptide(L)'
;MGKKKIVLIGASNSMLFNGLRAGLNQDNVELTNLSLGGASIIFSLYCTLREKNKDIVNKADLVILESNIIDMIHGIDLYGKIHLILRNIFLTYNELSKLNKKFLVLLLPLLEKHGDYNVVETINNAHRMCCNQYGFNCVDVQLVYLKNSVMDFYMTMMPDTRHQLQRIMYEFGKNIANENFSLFKFSLPSSIDLDFKICSPKNDFKIENRVKEFIVSDLFHNEYCYRITEIDKYLFPTFLIGYKILAAHSWTHGKKGLKTWKQYENTLSSIMIQNNQGKFICGTSSHYNSFACIYDNILIDNHTIISLSDVNNHVDYYDLVNLMLYKDEGKIQVAVDDIKETVIKQEYNFSHLFPDVVFIKEILEEYLNSTSNISIQISSLTQQLNHFKTFSTAKQRIQNQLPYRLGQAMII
;
A
#
# COMPACT_ATOMS: atom_id res chain seq x y z
N MET A 1 -7.78 -25.91 22.41
CA MET A 1 -8.29 -24.57 22.05
C MET A 1 -8.22 -24.44 20.53
N GLY A 2 -9.20 -23.81 19.89
CA GLY A 2 -9.16 -23.54 18.44
C GLY A 2 -8.04 -22.55 18.10
N LYS A 3 -7.63 -22.50 16.82
CA LYS A 3 -6.70 -21.48 16.32
C LYS A 3 -7.36 -20.09 16.41
N LYS A 4 -6.57 -19.06 16.73
CA LYS A 4 -7.01 -17.66 16.69
C LYS A 4 -7.22 -17.24 15.24
N LYS A 5 -8.33 -16.59 14.92
CA LYS A 5 -8.65 -16.13 13.57
C LYS A 5 -8.20 -14.69 13.39
N ILE A 6 -7.22 -14.48 12.53
CA ILE A 6 -6.73 -13.15 12.15
C ILE A 6 -7.13 -12.86 10.72
N VAL A 7 -7.71 -11.68 10.50
CA VAL A 7 -7.93 -11.13 9.16
C VAL A 7 -7.00 -9.95 8.97
N LEU A 8 -6.14 -10.01 7.95
CA LEU A 8 -5.24 -8.93 7.56
C LEU A 8 -5.84 -8.21 6.34
N ILE A 9 -6.10 -6.90 6.47
CA ILE A 9 -6.56 -6.04 5.38
C ILE A 9 -5.58 -4.87 5.30
N GLY A 10 -4.87 -4.74 4.18
CA GLY A 10 -3.85 -3.71 4.06
C GLY A 10 -3.26 -3.58 2.68
N ALA A 11 -2.11 -2.90 2.61
CA ALA A 11 -1.43 -2.55 1.37
C ALA A 11 -0.28 -3.54 1.06
N SER A 12 0.74 -3.09 0.33
CA SER A 12 1.83 -3.93 -0.15
C SER A 12 2.70 -4.53 0.98
N ASN A 13 2.92 -3.80 2.10
CA ASN A 13 3.64 -4.33 3.26
C ASN A 13 2.96 -5.57 3.86
N SER A 14 1.63 -5.65 3.74
CA SER A 14 0.83 -6.81 4.17
C SER A 14 0.81 -7.97 3.17
N MET A 15 1.27 -7.77 1.94
CA MET A 15 1.34 -8.81 0.89
C MET A 15 2.71 -9.50 0.79
N LEU A 16 3.77 -8.86 1.28
CA LEU A 16 5.14 -9.39 1.17
C LEU A 16 5.27 -10.77 1.82
N PHE A 17 5.86 -11.72 1.09
CA PHE A 17 5.91 -13.13 1.47
C PHE A 17 6.63 -13.40 2.78
N ASN A 18 7.75 -12.73 3.06
CA ASN A 18 8.55 -12.97 4.26
C ASN A 18 8.42 -11.86 5.32
N GLY A 19 7.42 -10.98 5.17
CA GLY A 19 7.18 -9.86 6.07
C GLY A 19 6.10 -10.15 7.11
N LEU A 20 5.24 -9.15 7.33
CA LEU A 20 4.17 -9.17 8.33
C LEU A 20 3.29 -10.42 8.25
N ARG A 21 2.89 -10.80 7.03
CA ARG A 21 2.06 -11.98 6.78
C ARG A 21 2.70 -13.26 7.29
N ALA A 22 3.98 -13.49 6.99
CA ALA A 22 4.69 -14.68 7.46
C ALA A 22 4.84 -14.67 8.98
N GLY A 23 5.09 -13.49 9.57
CA GLY A 23 5.09 -13.30 11.02
C GLY A 23 3.77 -13.68 11.66
N LEU A 24 2.64 -13.27 11.09
CA LEU A 24 1.31 -13.58 11.61
C LEU A 24 0.92 -15.06 11.46
N ASN A 25 1.44 -15.74 10.44
CA ASN A 25 1.09 -17.13 10.11
C ASN A 25 1.82 -18.16 11.01
N GLN A 26 1.54 -18.09 12.31
CA GLN A 26 2.05 -19.01 13.32
C GLN A 26 1.09 -20.20 13.52
N ASP A 27 1.58 -21.30 14.11
CA ASP A 27 0.81 -22.56 14.25
C ASP A 27 -0.55 -22.40 14.97
N ASN A 28 -0.61 -21.47 15.91
CA ASN A 28 -1.79 -21.13 16.72
C ASN A 28 -2.77 -20.16 16.02
N VAL A 29 -2.49 -19.75 14.78
CA VAL A 29 -3.27 -18.77 14.01
C VAL A 29 -3.87 -19.40 12.75
N GLU A 30 -5.11 -19.03 12.46
CA GLU A 30 -5.75 -19.16 11.16
C GLU A 30 -5.76 -17.77 10.52
N LEU A 31 -4.86 -17.53 9.56
CA LEU A 31 -4.68 -16.23 8.93
C LEU A 31 -5.43 -16.18 7.59
N THR A 32 -6.32 -15.21 7.44
CA THR A 32 -6.88 -14.82 6.14
C THR A 32 -6.31 -13.46 5.74
N ASN A 33 -5.64 -13.39 4.59
CA ASN A 33 -5.06 -12.16 4.07
C ASN A 33 -5.91 -11.65 2.89
N LEU A 34 -6.52 -10.47 3.06
CA LEU A 34 -7.36 -9.78 2.09
C LEU A 34 -6.70 -8.48 1.59
N SER A 35 -5.38 -8.34 1.79
CA SER A 35 -4.62 -7.15 1.42
C SER A 35 -4.42 -7.02 -0.09
N LEU A 36 -4.39 -5.77 -0.56
CA LEU A 36 -4.16 -5.43 -1.95
C LEU A 36 -3.10 -4.32 -2.04
N GLY A 37 -2.07 -4.52 -2.86
CA GLY A 37 -0.97 -3.59 -3.01
C GLY A 37 -1.45 -2.22 -3.50
N GLY A 38 -0.88 -1.14 -2.95
CA GLY A 38 -1.25 0.22 -3.35
C GLY A 38 -2.63 0.68 -2.88
N ALA A 39 -3.28 -0.05 -1.97
CA ALA A 39 -4.62 0.28 -1.52
C ALA A 39 -4.61 1.18 -0.26
N SER A 40 -5.44 2.23 -0.28
CA SER A 40 -5.61 3.20 0.82
C SER A 40 -6.62 2.70 1.86
N ILE A 41 -6.89 3.48 2.92
CA ILE A 41 -7.80 3.05 3.99
C ILE A 41 -9.22 2.75 3.50
N ILE A 42 -9.71 3.42 2.46
CA ILE A 42 -11.06 3.18 1.94
C ILE A 42 -11.20 1.78 1.33
N PHE A 43 -10.09 1.16 0.91
CA PHE A 43 -10.08 -0.25 0.52
C PHE A 43 -10.40 -1.16 1.71
N SER A 44 -9.97 -0.82 2.92
CA SER A 44 -10.31 -1.60 4.11
C SER A 44 -11.81 -1.61 4.37
N LEU A 45 -12.47 -0.46 4.18
CA LEU A 45 -13.93 -0.37 4.22
C LEU A 45 -14.56 -1.20 3.08
N TYR A 46 -14.11 -0.99 1.84
CA TYR A 46 -14.57 -1.74 0.68
C TYR A 46 -14.51 -3.25 0.93
N CYS A 47 -13.34 -3.76 1.31
CA CYS A 47 -13.10 -5.17 1.58
C CYS A 47 -14.03 -5.72 2.66
N THR A 48 -14.30 -4.95 3.70
CA THR A 48 -15.19 -5.36 4.79
C THR A 48 -16.66 -5.40 4.37
N LEU A 49 -17.10 -4.44 3.54
CA LEU A 49 -18.50 -4.34 3.09
C LEU A 49 -18.86 -5.37 2.02
N ARG A 50 -17.88 -5.97 1.33
CA ARG A 50 -18.15 -7.00 0.31
C ARG A 50 -18.82 -8.23 0.91
N GLU A 51 -19.94 -8.65 0.32
CA GLU A 51 -20.68 -9.84 0.75
C GLU A 51 -19.78 -11.08 0.94
N LYS A 52 -18.85 -11.32 0.01
CA LYS A 52 -17.95 -12.49 0.07
C LYS A 52 -16.98 -12.49 1.26
N ASN A 53 -16.75 -11.33 1.89
CA ASN A 53 -15.81 -11.17 2.99
C ASN A 53 -16.50 -10.97 4.35
N LYS A 54 -17.81 -10.65 4.38
CA LYS A 54 -18.54 -10.34 5.62
C LYS A 54 -18.40 -11.44 6.66
N ASP A 55 -18.57 -12.70 6.25
CA ASP A 55 -18.47 -13.85 7.13
C ASP A 55 -17.07 -14.03 7.72
N ILE A 56 -16.03 -13.78 6.92
CA ILE A 56 -14.63 -13.89 7.32
C ILE A 56 -14.33 -12.83 8.38
N VAL A 57 -14.70 -11.57 8.13
CA VAL A 57 -14.51 -10.46 9.05
C VAL A 57 -15.31 -10.65 10.34
N ASN A 58 -16.57 -11.09 10.23
CA ASN A 58 -17.44 -11.32 11.38
C ASN A 58 -16.98 -12.48 12.26
N LYS A 59 -16.27 -13.47 11.72
CA LYS A 59 -15.72 -14.61 12.49
C LYS A 59 -14.31 -14.35 13.02
N ALA A 60 -13.67 -13.23 12.65
CA ALA A 60 -12.33 -12.90 13.11
C ALA A 60 -12.31 -12.58 14.61
N ASP A 61 -11.24 -13.04 15.28
CA ASP A 61 -10.90 -12.65 16.65
C ASP A 61 -10.16 -11.31 16.66
N LEU A 62 -9.42 -11.00 15.60
CA LEU A 62 -8.71 -9.75 15.37
C LEU A 62 -8.71 -9.40 13.88
N VAL A 63 -9.03 -8.15 13.55
CA VAL A 63 -8.88 -7.59 12.21
C VAL A 63 -7.73 -6.57 12.24
N ILE A 64 -6.73 -6.76 11.39
CA ILE A 64 -5.55 -5.90 11.29
C ILE A 64 -5.71 -5.00 10.06
N LEU A 65 -5.50 -3.69 10.25
CA LEU A 65 -5.60 -2.67 9.20
C LEU A 65 -4.23 -2.02 8.97
N GLU A 66 -3.75 -2.02 7.72
CA GLU A 66 -2.46 -1.42 7.34
C GLU A 66 -2.57 -0.71 5.98
N SER A 67 -2.73 0.60 5.96
CA SER A 67 -2.84 1.35 4.69
C SER A 67 -2.29 2.77 4.72
N ASN A 68 -1.83 3.23 5.90
CA ASN A 68 -1.54 4.65 6.12
C ASN A 68 -0.48 5.20 5.16
N ILE A 69 0.48 4.38 4.72
CA ILE A 69 1.49 4.78 3.73
C ILE A 69 0.84 5.25 2.42
N ILE A 70 -0.17 4.54 1.93
CA ILE A 70 -0.86 4.91 0.69
C ILE A 70 -1.69 6.19 0.89
N ASP A 71 -2.36 6.32 2.04
CA ASP A 71 -3.06 7.55 2.39
C ASP A 71 -2.10 8.75 2.38
N MET A 72 -0.91 8.60 2.99
CA MET A 72 0.14 9.63 3.01
C MET A 72 0.68 9.97 1.62
N ILE A 73 1.00 8.96 0.80
CA ILE A 73 1.46 9.16 -0.59
C ILE A 73 0.40 9.91 -1.40
N HIS A 74 -0.87 9.52 -1.31
CA HIS A 74 -1.95 10.24 -1.97
C HIS A 74 -2.06 11.68 -1.47
N GLY A 75 -1.82 11.93 -0.17
CA GLY A 75 -1.83 13.28 0.39
C GLY A 75 -0.72 14.16 -0.17
N ILE A 76 0.46 13.57 -0.41
CA ILE A 76 1.62 14.24 -0.99
C ILE A 76 1.38 14.51 -2.47
N ASP A 77 1.00 13.48 -3.24
CA ASP A 77 0.84 13.55 -4.69
C ASP A 77 -0.40 14.38 -5.10
N LEU A 78 -1.43 14.41 -4.24
CA LEU A 78 -2.71 15.08 -4.47
C LEU A 78 -2.98 16.13 -3.38
N TYR A 79 -1.98 16.94 -3.04
CA TYR A 79 -2.06 17.93 -1.95
C TYR A 79 -3.37 18.76 -1.95
N GLY A 80 -3.81 19.26 -3.12
CA GLY A 80 -5.08 20.01 -3.25
C GLY A 80 -6.36 19.21 -2.94
N LYS A 81 -6.25 17.90 -2.75
CA LYS A 81 -7.34 16.94 -2.49
C LYS A 81 -7.22 16.27 -1.12
N ILE A 82 -6.32 16.73 -0.23
CA ILE A 82 -6.11 16.15 1.11
C ILE A 82 -7.41 16.03 1.92
N HIS A 83 -8.33 16.99 1.82
CA HIS A 83 -9.63 16.95 2.49
C HIS A 83 -10.48 15.71 2.13
N LEU A 84 -10.35 15.19 0.90
CA LEU A 84 -11.04 13.96 0.47
C LEU A 84 -10.38 12.71 1.05
N ILE A 85 -9.06 12.73 1.27
CA ILE A 85 -8.31 11.65 1.93
C ILE A 85 -8.72 11.59 3.40
N LEU A 86 -8.73 12.74 4.08
CA LEU A 86 -9.21 12.86 5.44
C LEU A 86 -10.66 12.38 5.57
N ARG A 87 -11.56 12.83 4.69
CA ARG A 87 -12.94 12.30 4.64
C ARG A 87 -12.95 10.78 4.55
N ASN A 88 -12.17 10.19 3.64
CA ASN A 88 -12.13 8.73 3.44
C ASN A 88 -11.64 7.99 4.70
N ILE A 89 -10.67 8.54 5.45
CA ILE A 89 -10.24 8.02 6.76
C ILE A 89 -11.43 8.00 7.72
N PHE A 90 -12.07 9.15 7.96
CA PHE A 90 -13.17 9.24 8.93
C PHE A 90 -14.39 8.40 8.54
N LEU A 91 -14.77 8.37 7.26
CA LEU A 91 -15.81 7.47 6.73
C LEU A 91 -15.50 6.00 7.06
N THR A 92 -14.25 5.58 6.84
CA THR A 92 -13.83 4.19 7.05
C THR A 92 -13.94 3.80 8.52
N TYR A 93 -13.34 4.58 9.42
CA TYR A 93 -13.38 4.25 10.84
C TYR A 93 -14.80 4.31 11.41
N ASN A 94 -15.63 5.26 10.94
CA ASN A 94 -17.03 5.32 11.32
C ASN A 94 -17.75 4.00 11.05
N GLU A 95 -17.67 3.49 9.82
CA GLU A 95 -18.36 2.26 9.44
C GLU A 95 -17.77 1.02 10.09
N LEU A 96 -16.44 0.89 10.11
CA LEU A 96 -15.79 -0.26 10.72
C LEU A 96 -16.08 -0.35 12.22
N SER A 97 -16.23 0.79 12.91
CA SER A 97 -16.53 0.81 14.34
C SER A 97 -17.85 0.11 14.71
N LYS A 98 -18.84 0.15 13.80
CA LYS A 98 -20.17 -0.44 13.99
C LYS A 98 -20.14 -1.96 14.10
N LEU A 99 -19.07 -2.61 13.62
CA LEU A 99 -18.92 -4.06 13.71
C LEU A 99 -18.66 -4.54 15.14
N ASN A 100 -18.32 -3.63 16.07
CA ASN A 100 -18.00 -3.95 17.46
C ASN A 100 -16.97 -5.11 17.52
N LYS A 101 -15.82 -4.90 16.87
CA LYS A 101 -14.75 -5.88 16.71
C LYS A 101 -13.44 -5.36 17.27
N LYS A 102 -12.51 -6.28 17.53
CA LYS A 102 -11.12 -5.94 17.85
C LYS A 102 -10.41 -5.60 16.54
N PHE A 103 -10.12 -4.33 16.36
CA PHE A 103 -9.28 -3.85 15.28
C PHE A 103 -7.89 -3.48 15.81
N LEU A 104 -6.86 -3.83 15.05
CA LEU A 104 -5.49 -3.37 15.27
C LEU A 104 -5.02 -2.58 14.04
N VAL A 105 -4.87 -1.27 14.20
CA VAL A 105 -4.36 -0.36 13.16
C VAL A 105 -2.84 -0.30 13.24
N LEU A 106 -2.19 -0.46 12.10
CA LEU A 106 -0.74 -0.33 11.95
C LEU A 106 -0.44 0.98 11.23
N LEU A 107 0.19 1.94 11.92
CA LEU A 107 0.68 3.17 11.30
C LEU A 107 2.16 2.99 10.99
N LEU A 108 2.46 2.54 9.77
CA LEU A 108 3.82 2.28 9.30
C LEU A 108 4.55 3.59 8.97
N PRO A 109 5.90 3.61 9.07
CA PRO A 109 6.64 4.83 8.93
C PRO A 109 6.85 5.23 7.47
N LEU A 110 6.86 6.54 7.21
CA LEU A 110 7.19 7.14 5.93
C LEU A 110 7.96 8.45 6.16
N LEU A 111 9.09 8.59 5.47
CA LEU A 111 9.94 9.80 5.47
C LEU A 111 9.87 10.50 4.10
N GLU A 112 8.66 10.77 3.62
CA GLU A 112 8.43 11.61 2.45
C GLU A 112 7.92 13.00 2.92
N LYS A 113 8.35 14.08 2.25
CA LYS A 113 7.99 15.44 2.62
C LYS A 113 7.40 16.16 1.41
N HIS A 114 6.38 16.98 1.63
CA HIS A 114 5.81 17.88 0.63
C HIS A 114 5.91 19.34 1.11
N GLY A 115 6.82 20.13 0.52
CA GLY A 115 6.92 21.57 0.78
C GLY A 115 6.92 21.97 2.26
N ASP A 116 6.19 23.04 2.60
CA ASP A 116 6.13 23.65 3.94
C ASP A 116 5.11 22.98 4.90
N TYR A 117 4.29 22.03 4.43
CA TYR A 117 3.22 21.42 5.20
C TYR A 117 3.49 19.95 5.50
N ASN A 118 3.35 19.55 6.77
CA ASN A 118 3.57 18.16 7.17
C ASN A 118 2.32 17.29 6.90
N VAL A 119 2.11 16.97 5.62
CA VAL A 119 1.03 16.10 5.13
C VAL A 119 1.03 14.74 5.83
N VAL A 120 2.21 14.13 5.97
CA VAL A 120 2.43 12.84 6.63
C VAL A 120 1.87 12.86 8.05
N GLU A 121 2.24 13.88 8.83
CA GLU A 121 1.81 14.00 10.21
C GLU A 121 0.32 14.32 10.32
N THR A 122 -0.21 15.12 9.41
CA THR A 122 -1.66 15.40 9.33
C THR A 122 -2.46 14.12 9.12
N ILE A 123 -2.07 13.30 8.15
CA ILE A 123 -2.77 12.05 7.84
C ILE A 123 -2.65 11.06 8.99
N ASN A 124 -1.45 10.88 9.56
CA ASN A 124 -1.29 10.03 10.74
C ASN A 124 -2.12 10.53 11.93
N ASN A 125 -2.19 11.83 12.17
CA ASN A 125 -3.05 12.39 13.22
C ASN A 125 -4.53 12.12 12.98
N ALA A 126 -5.01 12.18 11.75
CA ALA A 126 -6.38 11.77 11.42
C ALA A 126 -6.66 10.31 11.79
N HIS A 127 -5.73 9.39 11.49
CA HIS A 127 -5.83 7.99 11.93
C HIS A 127 -5.83 7.88 13.46
N ARG A 128 -4.93 8.59 14.15
CA ARG A 128 -4.84 8.55 15.63
C ARG A 128 -6.10 9.09 16.30
N MET A 129 -6.66 10.19 15.77
CA MET A 129 -7.94 10.75 16.21
C MET A 129 -9.04 9.71 16.07
N CYS A 130 -9.14 9.05 14.92
CA CYS A 130 -10.11 7.98 14.70
C CYS A 130 -9.90 6.79 15.64
N CYS A 131 -8.65 6.36 15.88
CA CYS A 131 -8.37 5.29 16.84
C CYS A 131 -8.85 5.66 18.25
N ASN A 132 -8.60 6.88 18.70
CA ASN A 132 -9.03 7.38 20.00
C ASN A 132 -10.55 7.59 20.13
N GLN A 133 -11.20 7.97 19.03
CA GLN A 133 -12.63 8.23 18.96
C GLN A 133 -13.44 6.94 18.95
N TYR A 134 -13.02 5.97 18.13
CA TYR A 134 -13.75 4.72 17.90
C TYR A 134 -13.14 3.52 18.64
N GLY A 135 -12.16 3.74 19.51
CA GLY A 135 -11.54 2.70 20.34
C GLY A 135 -10.80 1.61 19.57
N PHE A 136 -10.10 1.96 18.49
CA PHE A 136 -9.29 1.01 17.73
C PHE A 136 -7.92 0.88 18.39
N ASN A 137 -7.47 -0.36 18.60
CA ASN A 137 -6.11 -0.63 19.05
C ASN A 137 -5.13 -0.20 17.95
N CYS A 138 -3.95 0.30 18.33
CA CYS A 138 -3.02 0.92 17.40
C CYS A 138 -1.58 0.61 17.77
N VAL A 139 -0.78 0.25 16.77
CA VAL A 139 0.68 0.27 16.83
C VAL A 139 1.16 1.42 15.95
N ASP A 140 1.66 2.47 16.57
CA ASP A 140 2.16 3.66 15.86
C ASP A 140 3.68 3.54 15.64
N VAL A 141 4.07 2.91 14.54
CA VAL A 141 5.48 2.67 14.21
C VAL A 141 6.18 3.97 13.78
N GLN A 142 5.47 4.88 13.09
CA GLN A 142 5.98 6.23 12.79
C GLN A 142 6.47 6.91 14.07
N LEU A 143 5.65 6.93 15.12
CA LEU A 143 6.00 7.56 16.38
C LEU A 143 7.13 6.80 17.12
N VAL A 144 7.17 5.46 17.04
CA VAL A 144 8.28 4.66 17.59
C VAL A 144 9.61 5.06 16.93
N TYR A 145 9.64 5.19 15.60
CA TYR A 145 10.86 5.57 14.88
C TYR A 145 11.32 6.99 15.21
N LEU A 146 10.37 7.94 15.29
CA LEU A 146 10.66 9.33 15.63
C LEU A 146 11.18 9.47 17.07
N LYS A 147 10.51 8.86 18.05
CA LYS A 147 10.90 8.94 19.48
C LYS A 147 12.28 8.37 19.76
N ASN A 148 12.69 7.36 18.99
CA ASN A 148 13.98 6.69 19.16
C ASN A 148 15.07 7.25 18.22
N SER A 149 14.77 8.30 17.43
CA SER A 149 15.72 8.88 16.48
C SER A 149 16.31 7.86 15.49
N VAL A 150 15.50 6.90 15.05
CA VAL A 150 15.90 5.84 14.10
C VAL A 150 15.24 5.97 12.73
N MET A 151 14.36 6.96 12.54
CA MET A 151 13.65 7.19 11.28
C MET A 151 14.60 7.28 10.09
N ASP A 152 15.58 8.19 10.14
CA ASP A 152 16.53 8.41 9.04
C ASP A 152 17.33 7.14 8.72
N PHE A 153 17.76 6.40 9.74
CA PHE A 153 18.50 5.16 9.55
C PHE A 153 17.70 4.15 8.73
N TYR A 154 16.49 3.81 9.18
CA TYR A 154 15.69 2.78 8.50
C TYR A 154 15.17 3.23 7.13
N MET A 155 14.85 4.52 6.98
CA MET A 155 14.30 5.06 5.74
C MET A 155 15.36 5.34 4.66
N THR A 156 16.64 5.39 5.02
CA THR A 156 17.73 5.59 4.04
C THR A 156 18.54 4.32 3.76
N MET A 157 18.44 3.31 4.63
CA MET A 157 19.19 2.06 4.46
C MET A 157 18.68 1.21 3.29
N MET A 158 17.41 1.33 2.90
CA MET A 158 16.84 0.62 1.76
C MET A 158 16.59 1.56 0.57
N PRO A 159 16.84 1.11 -0.69
CA PRO A 159 16.44 1.86 -1.88
C PRO A 159 14.93 2.09 -1.98
N ASP A 160 14.15 1.22 -1.33
CA ASP A 160 12.70 1.28 -1.25
C ASP A 160 12.30 1.78 0.14
N THR A 161 11.93 3.06 0.21
CA THR A 161 11.56 3.74 1.46
C THR A 161 10.12 3.48 1.90
N ARG A 162 9.33 2.76 1.08
CA ARG A 162 7.90 2.49 1.31
C ARG A 162 7.66 1.10 1.90
N HIS A 163 8.61 0.19 1.71
CA HIS A 163 8.56 -1.14 2.30
C HIS A 163 9.52 -1.28 3.46
N GLN A 164 9.00 -1.70 4.61
CA GLN A 164 9.81 -1.93 5.79
C GLN A 164 10.65 -3.20 5.65
N LEU A 165 11.73 -3.31 6.43
CA LEU A 165 12.56 -4.50 6.48
C LEU A 165 11.71 -5.73 6.81
N GLN A 166 11.70 -6.71 5.89
CA GLN A 166 10.85 -7.89 5.99
C GLN A 166 11.07 -8.65 7.31
N ARG A 167 12.31 -8.71 7.81
CA ARG A 167 12.60 -9.39 9.08
C ARG A 167 11.99 -8.69 10.30
N ILE A 168 12.01 -7.34 10.34
CA ILE A 168 11.36 -6.58 11.42
C ILE A 168 9.85 -6.81 11.35
N MET A 169 9.27 -6.74 10.15
CA MET A 169 7.85 -7.00 9.95
C MET A 169 7.44 -8.44 10.30
N TYR A 170 8.32 -9.42 10.04
CA TYR A 170 8.12 -10.81 10.46
C TYR A 170 8.05 -10.93 11.99
N GLU A 171 9.03 -10.38 12.72
CA GLU A 171 8.99 -10.42 14.18
C GLU A 171 7.80 -9.64 14.74
N PHE A 172 7.44 -8.53 14.10
CA PHE A 172 6.25 -7.78 14.47
C PHE A 172 4.96 -8.61 14.32
N GLY A 173 4.78 -9.27 13.17
CA GLY A 173 3.65 -10.17 12.95
C GLY A 173 3.62 -11.33 13.95
N LYS A 174 4.79 -11.89 14.29
CA LYS A 174 4.93 -12.97 15.26
C LYS A 174 4.55 -12.51 16.67
N ASN A 175 4.95 -11.30 17.07
CA ASN A 175 4.57 -10.72 18.34
C ASN A 175 3.04 -10.54 18.43
N ILE A 176 2.41 -10.03 17.36
CA ILE A 176 0.95 -9.93 17.28
C ILE A 176 0.28 -11.31 17.43
N ALA A 177 0.72 -12.32 16.67
CA ALA A 177 0.13 -13.67 16.71
C ALA A 177 0.21 -14.32 18.10
N ASN A 178 1.28 -14.05 18.84
CA ASN A 178 1.53 -14.59 20.17
C ASN A 178 0.88 -13.78 21.29
N GLU A 179 0.41 -12.56 21.02
CA GLU A 179 -0.22 -11.71 22.03
C GLU A 179 -1.50 -12.33 22.62
N ASN A 180 -1.79 -11.97 23.87
CA ASN A 180 -3.06 -12.29 24.49
C ASN A 180 -4.18 -11.42 23.91
N PHE A 181 -5.03 -12.02 23.08
CA PHE A 181 -6.10 -11.30 22.38
C PHE A 181 -7.17 -10.74 23.32
N SER A 182 -7.23 -11.14 24.60
CA SER A 182 -8.13 -10.52 25.57
C SER A 182 -7.74 -9.08 25.91
N LEU A 183 -6.49 -8.67 25.62
CA LEU A 183 -6.01 -7.32 25.90
C LEU A 183 -6.54 -6.29 24.89
N PHE A 184 -6.74 -6.70 23.63
CA PHE A 184 -7.30 -5.82 22.59
C PHE A 184 -8.73 -5.38 22.96
N LYS A 185 -8.98 -4.09 22.80
CA LYS A 185 -10.30 -3.47 22.98
C LYS A 185 -11.18 -3.71 21.77
N PHE A 186 -12.48 -3.85 22.05
CA PHE A 186 -13.50 -3.77 21.01
C PHE A 186 -13.70 -2.31 20.60
N SER A 187 -14.00 -2.09 19.32
CA SER A 187 -14.34 -0.77 18.80
C SER A 187 -15.60 -0.22 19.48
N LEU A 188 -15.61 1.09 19.69
CA LEU A 188 -16.75 1.86 20.16
C LEU A 188 -17.64 2.19 18.95
N PRO A 189 -18.86 1.62 18.88
CA PRO A 189 -19.71 1.77 17.70
C PRO A 189 -20.17 3.21 17.52
N SER A 190 -20.00 3.74 16.31
CA SER A 190 -20.58 5.01 15.93
C SER A 190 -22.09 4.91 15.75
N SER A 191 -22.80 5.98 16.12
CA SER A 191 -24.22 6.17 15.82
C SER A 191 -24.48 6.82 14.46
N ILE A 192 -23.43 7.32 13.79
CA ILE A 192 -23.56 7.99 12.49
C ILE A 192 -23.81 6.93 11.43
N ASP A 193 -25.00 6.96 10.85
CA ASP A 193 -25.35 6.05 9.76
C ASP A 193 -24.98 6.62 8.39
N LEU A 194 -24.32 5.82 7.57
CA LEU A 194 -23.81 6.19 6.27
C LEU A 194 -24.22 5.13 5.26
N ASP A 195 -24.50 5.57 4.03
CA ASP A 195 -25.02 4.71 2.99
C ASP A 195 -23.95 4.45 1.92
N PHE A 196 -23.46 3.20 1.91
CA PHE A 196 -22.47 2.71 0.97
C PHE A 196 -23.06 1.62 0.08
N LYS A 197 -22.64 1.61 -1.19
CA LYS A 197 -22.97 0.53 -2.14
C LYS A 197 -21.73 0.03 -2.84
N ILE A 198 -21.64 -1.29 -3.01
CA ILE A 198 -20.66 -1.93 -3.88
C ILE A 198 -21.41 -2.44 -5.10
N CYS A 199 -21.20 -1.79 -6.23
CA CYS A 199 -21.91 -2.07 -7.46
C CYS A 199 -21.03 -2.91 -8.39
N SER A 200 -21.55 -4.07 -8.76
CA SER A 200 -20.96 -4.97 -9.75
C SER A 200 -21.58 -4.70 -11.13
N PRO A 201 -20.79 -4.69 -12.21
CA PRO A 201 -21.29 -4.59 -13.58
C PRO A 201 -22.53 -5.44 -13.90
N LYS A 202 -22.50 -6.73 -13.55
CA LYS A 202 -23.55 -7.68 -13.89
C LYS A 202 -24.88 -7.41 -13.20
N ASN A 203 -24.85 -7.07 -11.92
CA ASN A 203 -26.07 -7.00 -11.12
C ASN A 203 -26.65 -5.58 -11.05
N ASP A 204 -25.80 -4.57 -11.22
CA ASP A 204 -26.15 -3.20 -10.84
C ASP A 204 -26.17 -2.23 -12.01
N PHE A 205 -25.67 -2.60 -13.20
CA PHE A 205 -25.62 -1.71 -14.36
C PHE A 205 -26.47 -2.22 -15.52
N LYS A 206 -27.02 -1.28 -16.28
CA LYS A 206 -27.57 -1.59 -17.61
C LYS A 206 -26.45 -1.45 -18.63
N ILE A 207 -26.14 -2.53 -19.33
CA ILE A 207 -25.07 -2.58 -20.33
C ILE A 207 -25.72 -2.76 -21.70
N GLU A 208 -25.42 -1.85 -22.64
CA GLU A 208 -26.07 -1.83 -23.96
C GLU A 208 -25.67 -3.03 -24.84
N ASN A 209 -24.43 -3.50 -24.72
CA ASN A 209 -23.88 -4.62 -25.46
C ASN A 209 -23.75 -5.88 -24.60
N ARG A 210 -23.47 -7.03 -25.24
CA ARG A 210 -23.19 -8.28 -24.54
C ARG A 210 -21.94 -8.14 -23.67
N VAL A 211 -22.12 -8.27 -22.36
CA VAL A 211 -21.07 -8.23 -21.35
C VAL A 211 -20.03 -9.32 -21.59
N LYS A 212 -18.76 -8.92 -21.70
CA LYS A 212 -17.62 -9.83 -21.68
C LYS A 212 -17.17 -10.00 -20.22
N GLU A 213 -17.59 -11.09 -19.59
CA GLU A 213 -17.24 -11.44 -18.21
C GLU A 213 -16.27 -12.63 -18.15
N PHE A 214 -15.32 -12.61 -17.22
CA PHE A 214 -14.40 -13.71 -16.95
C PHE A 214 -13.87 -13.65 -15.52
N ILE A 215 -13.24 -14.73 -15.08
CA ILE A 215 -12.63 -14.82 -13.75
C ILE A 215 -11.13 -14.61 -13.88
N VAL A 216 -10.57 -13.77 -13.01
CA VAL A 216 -9.13 -13.61 -12.82
C VAL A 216 -8.77 -13.98 -11.39
N SER A 217 -7.69 -14.73 -11.23
CA SER A 217 -7.23 -15.17 -9.92
C SER A 217 -5.72 -15.09 -9.81
N ASP A 218 -5.24 -14.84 -8.60
CA ASP A 218 -3.84 -15.00 -8.19
C ASP A 218 -3.79 -15.80 -6.87
N LEU A 219 -2.67 -15.75 -6.15
CA LEU A 219 -2.51 -16.48 -4.88
C LEU A 219 -3.45 -15.98 -3.77
N PHE A 220 -3.87 -14.71 -3.82
CA PHE A 220 -4.61 -14.01 -2.78
C PHE A 220 -6.05 -13.68 -3.17
N HIS A 221 -6.31 -13.52 -4.47
CA HIS A 221 -7.53 -12.94 -5.00
C HIS A 221 -8.17 -13.83 -6.04
N ASN A 222 -9.49 -13.71 -6.10
CA ASN A 222 -10.32 -14.32 -7.13
C ASN A 222 -11.49 -13.38 -7.41
N GLU A 223 -11.54 -12.82 -8.62
CA GLU A 223 -12.49 -11.76 -8.99
C GLU A 223 -13.16 -12.03 -10.34
N TYR A 224 -14.47 -11.71 -10.38
CA TYR A 224 -15.21 -11.58 -11.63
C TYR A 224 -14.91 -10.20 -12.22
N CYS A 225 -14.38 -10.21 -13.44
CA CYS A 225 -13.97 -9.03 -14.18
C CYS A 225 -14.88 -8.85 -15.39
N TYR A 226 -15.17 -7.60 -15.71
CA TYR A 226 -16.08 -7.21 -16.79
C TYR A 226 -15.36 -6.24 -17.71
N ARG A 227 -15.16 -6.68 -18.96
CA ARG A 227 -14.43 -5.90 -19.94
C ARG A 227 -15.30 -4.80 -20.53
N ILE A 228 -14.73 -3.60 -20.52
CA ILE A 228 -15.24 -2.40 -21.19
C ILE A 228 -14.33 -2.14 -22.39
N THR A 229 -14.91 -2.08 -23.58
CA THR A 229 -14.24 -1.69 -24.84
C THR A 229 -14.83 -0.39 -25.36
N GLU A 230 -14.29 0.12 -26.48
CA GLU A 230 -14.72 1.39 -27.10
C GLU A 230 -16.23 1.46 -27.44
N ILE A 231 -16.86 0.31 -27.72
CA ILE A 231 -18.28 0.24 -28.07
C ILE A 231 -19.20 0.18 -26.84
N ASP A 232 -18.65 -0.09 -25.66
CA ASP A 232 -19.44 -0.42 -24.47
C ASP A 232 -19.81 0.81 -23.66
N LYS A 233 -21.08 0.83 -23.20
CA LYS A 233 -21.60 1.84 -22.29
C LYS A 233 -22.35 1.18 -21.15
N TYR A 234 -21.99 1.58 -19.94
CA TYR A 234 -22.58 1.08 -18.71
C TYR A 234 -23.37 2.23 -18.09
N LEU A 235 -24.68 2.07 -17.99
CA LEU A 235 -25.59 3.08 -17.47
C LEU A 235 -25.93 2.77 -16.02
N PHE A 236 -25.93 3.81 -15.18
CA PHE A 236 -26.37 3.70 -13.80
C PHE A 236 -27.90 3.60 -13.73
N PRO A 237 -28.46 2.69 -12.93
CA PRO A 237 -29.89 2.66 -12.63
C PRO A 237 -30.30 3.86 -11.77
N THR A 238 -31.59 4.21 -11.85
CA THR A 238 -32.14 5.42 -11.20
C THR A 238 -32.02 5.42 -9.68
N PHE A 239 -32.01 4.25 -9.03
CA PHE A 239 -31.86 4.17 -7.57
C PHE A 239 -30.45 4.55 -7.07
N LEU A 240 -29.46 4.66 -7.97
CA LEU A 240 -28.10 5.13 -7.66
C LEU A 240 -27.92 6.63 -7.86
N ILE A 241 -28.95 7.35 -8.31
CA ILE A 241 -28.91 8.81 -8.44
C ILE A 241 -28.68 9.45 -7.06
N GLY A 242 -27.78 10.44 -7.02
CA GLY A 242 -27.40 11.13 -5.80
C GLY A 242 -26.26 10.48 -5.01
N TYR A 243 -25.80 9.28 -5.41
CA TYR A 243 -24.56 8.72 -4.85
C TYR A 243 -23.33 9.35 -5.50
N LYS A 244 -22.27 9.48 -4.71
CA LYS A 244 -20.92 9.81 -5.17
C LYS A 244 -20.14 8.54 -5.47
N ILE A 245 -19.29 8.58 -6.49
CA ILE A 245 -18.38 7.48 -6.81
C ILE A 245 -17.08 7.66 -6.01
N LEU A 246 -16.77 6.73 -5.12
CA LEU A 246 -15.59 6.82 -4.24
C LEU A 246 -14.36 6.11 -4.81
N ALA A 247 -14.56 4.97 -5.47
CA ALA A 247 -13.44 4.16 -5.95
C ALA A 247 -13.87 3.16 -7.02
N ALA A 248 -12.89 2.72 -7.80
CA ALA A 248 -13.01 1.62 -8.75
C ALA A 248 -12.05 0.48 -8.37
N HIS A 249 -12.58 -0.74 -8.27
CA HIS A 249 -11.80 -1.96 -8.22
C HIS A 249 -11.70 -2.52 -9.63
N SER A 250 -10.49 -2.76 -10.11
CA SER A 250 -10.24 -3.23 -11.47
C SER A 250 -9.16 -4.29 -11.49
N TRP A 251 -9.17 -5.12 -12.53
CA TRP A 251 -8.11 -6.09 -12.76
C TRP A 251 -7.95 -6.31 -14.26
N THR A 252 -7.37 -5.31 -14.93
CA THR A 252 -7.11 -5.38 -16.37
C THR A 252 -6.23 -6.60 -16.64
N HIS A 253 -6.73 -7.58 -17.39
CA HIS A 253 -6.08 -8.87 -17.60
C HIS A 253 -5.99 -9.19 -19.10
N GLY A 254 -4.91 -9.84 -19.53
CA GLY A 254 -4.81 -10.33 -20.92
C GLY A 254 -3.41 -10.34 -21.52
N LYS A 255 -2.48 -9.52 -21.00
CA LYS A 255 -1.06 -9.65 -21.35
C LYS A 255 -0.35 -10.58 -20.37
N LYS A 256 0.06 -11.75 -20.87
CA LYS A 256 0.86 -12.74 -20.12
C LYS A 256 2.34 -12.40 -20.20
N GLY A 257 3.11 -12.80 -19.18
CA GLY A 257 4.57 -12.73 -19.20
C GLY A 257 5.17 -11.36 -18.90
N LEU A 258 4.40 -10.44 -18.29
CA LEU A 258 4.93 -9.18 -17.77
C LEU A 258 5.78 -9.47 -16.52
N LYS A 259 7.04 -9.02 -16.54
CA LYS A 259 8.06 -9.27 -15.51
C LYS A 259 8.55 -8.01 -14.81
N THR A 260 8.38 -6.83 -15.41
CA THR A 260 8.90 -5.57 -14.87
C THR A 260 7.78 -4.54 -14.70
N TRP A 261 7.95 -3.61 -13.76
CA TRP A 261 6.96 -2.54 -13.54
C TRP A 261 6.69 -1.71 -14.80
N LYS A 262 7.75 -1.34 -15.53
CA LYS A 262 7.64 -0.65 -16.82
C LYS A 262 6.79 -1.41 -17.84
N GLN A 263 6.82 -2.74 -17.82
CA GLN A 263 5.97 -3.56 -18.68
C GLN A 263 4.51 -3.51 -18.25
N TYR A 264 4.20 -3.39 -16.96
CA TYR A 264 2.84 -3.13 -16.47
C TYR A 264 2.39 -1.71 -16.83
N GLU A 265 3.23 -0.69 -16.65
CA GLU A 265 2.90 0.69 -17.03
C GLU A 265 2.50 0.81 -18.51
N ASN A 266 3.16 0.07 -19.42
CA ASN A 266 2.81 0.02 -20.85
C ASN A 266 1.46 -0.68 -21.17
N THR A 267 0.62 -0.87 -20.16
CA THR A 267 -0.67 -1.52 -20.26
C THR A 267 -1.74 -0.79 -19.47
N LEU A 268 -1.45 0.47 -19.09
CA LEU A 268 -2.42 1.35 -18.47
C LEU A 268 -3.66 1.46 -19.35
N SER A 269 -4.80 1.44 -18.69
CA SER A 269 -6.11 1.68 -19.26
C SER A 269 -6.93 2.43 -18.22
N SER A 270 -7.88 3.22 -18.67
CA SER A 270 -8.74 4.03 -17.81
C SER A 270 -10.16 4.02 -18.33
N ILE A 271 -11.10 4.28 -17.41
CA ILE A 271 -12.50 4.49 -17.72
C ILE A 271 -12.79 5.98 -17.71
N MET A 272 -13.69 6.41 -18.58
CA MET A 272 -14.30 7.73 -18.51
C MET A 272 -15.67 7.59 -17.88
N ILE A 273 -15.92 8.40 -16.86
CA ILE A 273 -17.25 8.60 -16.28
C ILE A 273 -17.75 9.94 -16.80
N GLN A 274 -18.92 9.96 -17.44
CA GLN A 274 -19.52 11.17 -17.98
C GLN A 274 -20.91 11.36 -17.38
N ASN A 275 -21.23 12.58 -16.97
CA ASN A 275 -22.54 12.98 -16.44
C ASN A 275 -22.83 14.46 -16.81
N ASN A 276 -23.83 15.10 -16.17
CA ASN A 276 -24.12 16.52 -16.40
C ASN A 276 -23.02 17.48 -15.89
N GLN A 277 -22.19 17.04 -14.95
CA GLN A 277 -21.07 17.84 -14.43
C GLN A 277 -19.89 17.87 -15.41
N GLY A 278 -19.78 16.86 -16.29
CA GLY A 278 -18.74 16.80 -17.32
C GLY A 278 -18.23 15.38 -17.55
N LYS A 279 -16.97 15.30 -18.01
CA LYS A 279 -16.24 14.05 -18.26
C LYS A 279 -15.08 13.94 -17.28
N PHE A 280 -14.95 12.77 -16.66
CA PHE A 280 -13.92 12.47 -15.67
C PHE A 280 -13.14 11.24 -16.10
N ILE A 281 -11.82 11.36 -16.22
CA ILE A 281 -10.94 10.20 -16.45
C ILE A 281 -10.65 9.56 -15.10
N CYS A 282 -11.05 8.32 -14.92
CA CYS A 282 -11.06 7.62 -13.63
C CYS A 282 -10.51 6.20 -13.73
N GLY A 283 -10.16 5.65 -12.57
CA GLY A 283 -9.88 4.21 -12.42
C GLY A 283 -8.64 3.73 -13.17
N THR A 284 -7.71 4.59 -13.56
CA THR A 284 -6.52 4.20 -14.32
C THR A 284 -5.80 3.01 -13.67
N SER A 285 -5.65 1.92 -14.43
CA SER A 285 -5.10 0.66 -13.94
C SER A 285 -4.23 0.01 -15.02
N SER A 286 -3.04 -0.43 -14.64
CA SER A 286 -2.22 -1.33 -15.48
C SER A 286 -2.69 -2.78 -15.33
N HIS A 287 -2.01 -3.75 -15.97
CA HIS A 287 -2.43 -5.16 -15.97
C HIS A 287 -2.23 -5.88 -14.63
N TYR A 288 -2.84 -5.38 -13.55
CA TYR A 288 -2.78 -5.96 -12.21
C TYR A 288 -4.08 -5.69 -11.46
N ASN A 289 -4.28 -6.39 -10.34
CA ASN A 289 -5.40 -6.14 -9.46
C ASN A 289 -5.20 -4.82 -8.73
N SER A 290 -6.10 -3.86 -8.90
CA SER A 290 -5.96 -2.52 -8.34
C SER A 290 -7.27 -1.98 -7.78
N PHE A 291 -7.14 -1.16 -6.74
CA PHE A 291 -8.25 -0.42 -6.16
C PHE A 291 -7.89 1.07 -6.15
N ALA A 292 -8.51 1.83 -7.03
CA ALA A 292 -8.20 3.24 -7.24
C ALA A 292 -9.27 4.13 -6.60
N CYS A 293 -8.86 4.99 -5.67
CA CYS A 293 -9.72 6.04 -5.13
C CYS A 293 -9.99 7.11 -6.19
N ILE A 294 -11.23 7.57 -6.26
CA ILE A 294 -11.64 8.69 -7.09
C ILE A 294 -11.75 9.91 -6.19
N TYR A 295 -10.84 10.86 -6.40
CA TYR A 295 -10.76 12.10 -5.63
C TYR A 295 -11.41 13.26 -6.39
N ASP A 296 -12.49 12.97 -7.12
CA ASP A 296 -13.35 13.94 -7.79
C ASP A 296 -14.77 13.78 -7.24
N ASN A 297 -15.51 14.87 -7.09
CA ASN A 297 -16.86 14.84 -6.55
C ASN A 297 -17.90 14.48 -7.64
N ILE A 298 -17.76 13.28 -8.20
CA ILE A 298 -18.63 12.78 -9.26
C ILE A 298 -19.95 12.31 -8.66
N LEU A 299 -21.02 13.05 -8.93
CA LEU A 299 -22.38 12.74 -8.50
C LEU A 299 -23.13 11.99 -9.60
N ILE A 300 -23.71 10.84 -9.27
CA ILE A 300 -24.52 10.08 -10.22
C ILE A 300 -25.85 10.81 -10.46
N ASP A 301 -26.17 11.01 -11.74
CA ASP A 301 -27.40 11.58 -12.27
C ASP A 301 -27.98 10.67 -13.38
N ASN A 302 -29.10 11.10 -13.97
CA ASN A 302 -29.79 10.37 -15.05
C ASN A 302 -28.96 10.18 -16.34
N HIS A 303 -27.86 10.92 -16.50
CA HIS A 303 -27.01 10.88 -17.69
C HIS A 303 -25.64 10.30 -17.39
N THR A 304 -25.47 9.72 -16.19
CA THR A 304 -24.19 9.15 -15.79
C THR A 304 -23.94 7.83 -16.51
N ILE A 305 -22.83 7.79 -17.24
CA ILE A 305 -22.38 6.63 -18.00
C ILE A 305 -20.90 6.35 -17.73
N ILE A 306 -20.53 5.08 -17.82
CA ILE A 306 -19.13 4.63 -17.83
C ILE A 306 -18.82 4.08 -19.22
N SER A 307 -17.67 4.47 -19.75
CA SER A 307 -17.13 4.01 -21.04
C SER A 307 -15.61 3.90 -20.95
N LEU A 308 -14.98 3.27 -21.96
CA LEU A 308 -13.54 3.30 -22.08
C LEU A 308 -13.07 4.74 -22.35
N SER A 309 -12.00 5.17 -21.66
CA SER A 309 -11.37 6.47 -21.92
C SER A 309 -10.67 6.50 -23.28
N ASP A 310 -10.54 7.68 -23.89
CA ASP A 310 -9.65 7.93 -25.03
C ASP A 310 -8.26 8.44 -24.59
N VAL A 311 -8.09 8.74 -23.30
CA VAL A 311 -6.87 9.27 -22.69
C VAL A 311 -6.20 8.19 -21.82
N ASN A 312 -4.86 8.19 -21.78
CA ASN A 312 -4.04 7.32 -20.91
C ASN A 312 -4.24 5.81 -21.12
N ASN A 313 -4.58 5.41 -22.34
CA ASN A 313 -4.80 4.02 -22.71
C ASN A 313 -3.68 3.49 -23.60
N HIS A 314 -2.98 2.47 -23.12
CA HIS A 314 -2.02 1.66 -23.88
C HIS A 314 -2.62 0.33 -24.35
N VAL A 315 -3.83 0.01 -23.90
CA VAL A 315 -4.66 -1.11 -24.36
C VAL A 315 -6.08 -0.62 -24.64
N ASP A 316 -6.78 -1.30 -25.53
CA ASP A 316 -8.12 -0.97 -26.06
C ASP A 316 -9.27 -1.51 -25.18
N TYR A 317 -8.97 -1.80 -23.90
CA TYR A 317 -9.97 -2.29 -22.96
C TYR A 317 -9.60 -1.96 -21.52
N TYR A 318 -10.61 -2.01 -20.66
CA TYR A 318 -10.49 -1.91 -19.21
C TYR A 318 -11.31 -3.01 -18.55
N ASP A 319 -10.78 -3.69 -17.53
CA ASP A 319 -11.53 -4.74 -16.84
C ASP A 319 -11.95 -4.29 -15.45
N LEU A 320 -13.24 -3.96 -15.32
CA LEU A 320 -13.85 -3.49 -14.09
C LEU A 320 -14.29 -4.68 -13.22
N VAL A 321 -14.03 -4.62 -11.92
CA VAL A 321 -14.51 -5.60 -10.94
C VAL A 321 -15.74 -5.05 -10.22
N ASN A 322 -15.62 -3.89 -9.56
CA ASN A 322 -16.73 -3.21 -8.90
C ASN A 322 -16.48 -1.70 -8.81
N LEU A 323 -17.55 -0.92 -8.61
CA LEU A 323 -17.47 0.45 -8.10
C LEU A 323 -17.92 0.51 -6.64
N MET A 324 -17.26 1.36 -5.85
CA MET A 324 -17.70 1.71 -4.51
C MET A 324 -18.34 3.10 -4.53
N LEU A 325 -19.57 3.19 -4.02
CA LEU A 325 -20.39 4.38 -3.98
C LEU A 325 -20.72 4.78 -2.55
N TYR A 326 -20.95 6.07 -2.34
CA TYR A 326 -21.37 6.64 -1.05
C TYR A 326 -22.37 7.76 -1.24
N LYS A 327 -23.46 7.74 -0.48
CA LYS A 327 -24.42 8.84 -0.47
C LYS A 327 -23.97 9.91 0.51
N ASP A 328 -23.51 11.03 -0.03
CA ASP A 328 -23.03 12.12 0.81
C ASP A 328 -24.18 12.96 1.34
N GLU A 329 -24.56 12.68 2.58
CA GLU A 329 -25.58 13.42 3.32
C GLU A 329 -24.96 14.47 4.24
N GLY A 330 -23.66 14.76 4.11
CA GLY A 330 -22.96 15.78 4.90
C GLY A 330 -22.80 15.42 6.38
N LYS A 331 -23.02 14.17 6.77
CA LYS A 331 -22.96 13.67 8.16
C LYS A 331 -21.54 13.62 8.74
N ILE A 332 -20.54 13.47 7.87
CA ILE A 332 -19.12 13.54 8.24
C ILE A 332 -18.47 14.62 7.38
N GLN A 333 -18.06 15.70 8.04
CA GLN A 333 -17.29 16.78 7.44
C GLN A 333 -16.00 16.93 8.26
N VAL A 334 -14.88 17.00 7.55
CA VAL A 334 -13.55 17.08 8.17
C VAL A 334 -12.78 18.16 7.41
N ALA A 335 -12.51 19.28 8.08
CA ALA A 335 -11.57 20.25 7.55
C ALA A 335 -10.14 19.84 7.93
N VAL A 336 -9.17 20.28 7.12
CA VAL A 336 -7.75 20.05 7.41
C VAL A 336 -7.36 20.68 8.74
N ASP A 337 -7.89 21.88 9.02
CA ASP A 337 -7.64 22.62 10.26
C ASP A 337 -8.24 21.96 11.51
N ASP A 338 -9.16 21.01 11.34
CA ASP A 338 -9.73 20.22 12.45
C ASP A 338 -8.78 19.11 12.91
N ILE A 339 -7.76 18.78 12.11
CA ILE A 339 -6.79 17.73 12.41
C ILE A 339 -5.76 18.26 13.40
N LYS A 340 -5.78 17.69 14.61
CA LYS A 340 -4.90 18.10 15.71
C LYS A 340 -3.81 17.07 15.93
N GLU A 341 -2.65 17.54 16.39
CA GLU A 341 -1.62 16.65 16.94
C GLU A 341 -2.25 15.76 18.00
N THR A 342 -2.13 14.45 17.81
CA THR A 342 -2.86 13.46 18.60
C THR A 342 -1.91 12.36 19.03
N VAL A 343 -1.96 12.01 20.32
CA VAL A 343 -1.31 10.82 20.87
C VAL A 343 -2.36 9.75 21.10
N ILE A 344 -2.07 8.50 20.73
CA ILE A 344 -2.94 7.36 21.02
C ILE A 344 -3.09 7.21 22.54
N LYS A 345 -4.33 7.11 23.02
CA LYS A 345 -4.63 6.85 24.43
C LYS A 345 -4.00 5.52 24.86
N GLN A 346 -3.47 5.48 26.08
CA GLN A 346 -2.70 4.32 26.58
C GLN A 346 -3.44 2.99 26.46
N GLU A 347 -4.77 2.99 26.65
CA GLU A 347 -5.60 1.78 26.55
C GLU A 347 -5.72 1.19 25.13
N TYR A 348 -5.42 1.99 24.10
CA TYR A 348 -5.40 1.58 22.69
C TYR A 348 -3.98 1.49 22.13
N ASN A 349 -2.96 1.80 22.92
CA ASN A 349 -1.58 1.80 22.48
C ASN A 349 -0.97 0.39 22.65
N PHE A 350 -0.63 -0.24 21.54
CA PHE A 350 -0.01 -1.57 21.48
C PHE A 350 1.40 -1.53 20.89
N SER A 351 2.07 -0.37 20.91
CA SER A 351 3.42 -0.23 20.35
C SER A 351 4.48 -1.13 20.98
N HIS A 352 4.22 -1.76 22.14
CA HIS A 352 5.08 -2.80 22.73
C HIS A 352 5.16 -4.07 21.87
N LEU A 353 4.21 -4.29 20.96
CA LEU A 353 4.26 -5.41 20.01
C LEU A 353 5.33 -5.22 18.94
N PHE A 354 5.75 -3.99 18.68
CA PHE A 354 6.73 -3.70 17.66
C PHE A 354 8.15 -4.03 18.17
N PRO A 355 9.03 -4.65 17.35
CA PRO A 355 10.37 -5.04 17.78
C PRO A 355 11.23 -3.88 18.26
N ASP A 356 12.25 -4.18 19.07
CA ASP A 356 13.24 -3.20 19.52
C ASP A 356 14.16 -2.77 18.37
N VAL A 357 13.74 -1.72 17.69
CA VAL A 357 14.45 -1.18 16.53
C VAL A 357 15.69 -0.37 16.87
N VAL A 358 15.89 0.01 18.13
CA VAL A 358 17.16 0.61 18.57
C VAL A 358 18.21 -0.47 18.62
N PHE A 359 17.92 -1.58 19.30
CA PHE A 359 18.82 -2.72 19.37
C PHE A 359 19.14 -3.31 17.99
N ILE A 360 18.13 -3.46 17.12
CA ILE A 360 18.34 -3.93 15.75
C ILE A 360 19.25 -2.98 14.96
N LYS A 361 19.09 -1.66 15.13
CA LYS A 361 19.95 -0.66 14.48
C LYS A 361 21.40 -0.82 14.94
N GLU A 362 21.63 -0.95 16.24
CA GLU A 362 22.98 -1.12 16.81
C GLU A 362 23.68 -2.36 16.23
N ILE A 363 22.99 -3.50 16.14
CA ILE A 363 23.53 -4.71 15.50
C ILE A 363 23.87 -4.48 14.03
N LEU A 364 22.99 -3.81 13.29
CA LEU A 364 23.20 -3.55 11.87
C LEU A 364 24.38 -2.59 11.65
N GLU A 365 24.53 -1.56 12.49
CA GLU A 365 25.67 -0.65 12.44
C GLU A 365 26.97 -1.36 12.79
N GLU A 366 26.98 -2.24 13.81
CA GLU A 366 28.14 -3.08 14.13
C GLU A 366 28.54 -3.97 12.93
N TYR A 367 27.56 -4.62 12.31
CA TYR A 367 27.78 -5.45 11.13
C TYR A 367 28.29 -4.63 9.93
N LEU A 368 27.70 -3.47 9.64
CA LEU A 368 28.11 -2.58 8.55
C LEU A 368 29.53 -2.03 8.78
N ASN A 369 29.89 -1.71 10.03
CA ASN A 369 31.24 -1.28 10.39
C ASN A 369 32.26 -2.42 10.24
N SER A 370 31.89 -3.65 10.61
CA SER A 370 32.77 -4.81 10.40
C SER A 370 32.98 -5.13 8.91
N THR A 371 31.94 -4.99 8.08
CA THR A 371 31.99 -5.29 6.64
C THR A 371 32.57 -4.17 5.79
N SER A 372 32.43 -2.90 6.19
CA SER A 372 33.13 -1.78 5.56
C SER A 372 34.65 -1.91 5.72
N ASN A 373 35.11 -2.37 6.89
CA ASN A 373 36.50 -2.73 7.09
C ASN A 373 36.95 -3.86 6.16
N ILE A 374 36.11 -4.87 5.92
CA ILE A 374 36.38 -5.95 4.97
C ILE A 374 36.42 -5.42 3.52
N SER A 375 35.50 -4.55 3.11
CA SER A 375 35.48 -4.00 1.75
C SER A 375 36.66 -3.07 1.47
N ILE A 376 37.10 -2.29 2.48
CA ILE A 376 38.34 -1.51 2.43
C ILE A 376 39.56 -2.44 2.30
N GLN A 377 39.61 -3.54 3.07
CA GLN A 377 40.68 -4.53 2.94
C GLN A 377 40.69 -5.19 1.56
N ILE A 378 39.53 -5.57 1.02
CA ILE A 378 39.40 -6.16 -0.33
C ILE A 378 39.83 -5.16 -1.41
N SER A 379 39.42 -3.89 -1.30
CA SER A 379 39.81 -2.86 -2.29
C SER A 379 41.31 -2.57 -2.23
N SER A 380 41.89 -2.50 -1.03
CA SER A 380 43.34 -2.39 -0.81
C SER A 380 44.10 -3.58 -1.41
N LEU A 381 43.66 -4.81 -1.13
CA LEU A 381 44.24 -6.04 -1.70
C LEU A 381 44.11 -6.08 -3.22
N THR A 382 42.96 -5.67 -3.77
CA THR A 382 42.74 -5.59 -5.23
C THR A 382 43.68 -4.56 -5.87
N GLN A 383 43.87 -3.41 -5.23
CA GLN A 383 44.80 -2.39 -5.69
C GLN A 383 46.26 -2.87 -5.64
N GLN A 384 46.66 -3.57 -4.57
CA GLN A 384 47.98 -4.21 -4.47
C GLN A 384 48.17 -5.28 -5.54
N LEU A 385 47.18 -6.14 -5.75
CA LEU A 385 47.22 -7.22 -6.74
C LEU A 385 47.26 -6.68 -8.17
N ASN A 386 46.53 -5.60 -8.44
CA ASN A 386 46.64 -4.85 -9.69
C ASN A 386 48.03 -4.23 -9.82
N HIS A 387 48.58 -3.59 -8.78
CA HIS A 387 49.96 -3.08 -8.80
C HIS A 387 50.97 -4.19 -9.13
N PHE A 388 50.88 -5.37 -8.53
CA PHE A 388 51.73 -6.52 -8.87
C PHE A 388 51.56 -7.00 -10.32
N LYS A 389 50.34 -6.94 -10.88
CA LYS A 389 50.08 -7.27 -12.29
C LYS A 389 50.63 -6.22 -13.26
N THR A 390 50.51 -4.93 -12.94
CA THR A 390 50.98 -3.83 -13.81
C THR A 390 52.51 -3.69 -13.76
N PHE A 391 53.09 -3.86 -12.57
CA PHE A 391 54.53 -3.84 -12.37
C PHE A 391 55.06 -5.27 -12.40
N SER A 392 55.16 -5.82 -13.61
CA SER A 392 55.78 -7.12 -13.87
C SER A 392 57.09 -7.31 -13.08
N THR A 393 57.38 -8.56 -12.69
CA THR A 393 58.56 -8.90 -11.89
C THR A 393 59.82 -8.23 -12.45
N ALA A 394 60.77 -7.84 -11.58
CA ALA A 394 62.01 -7.19 -12.04
C ALA A 394 62.68 -7.94 -13.21
N LYS A 395 62.54 -9.27 -13.24
CA LYS A 395 62.96 -10.16 -14.33
C LYS A 395 62.32 -9.83 -15.69
N GLN A 396 61.01 -9.55 -15.73
CA GLN A 396 60.28 -9.21 -16.95
C GLN A 396 60.59 -7.78 -17.43
N ARG A 397 60.78 -6.84 -16.50
CA ARG A 397 61.24 -5.47 -16.84
C ARG A 397 62.65 -5.48 -17.42
N ILE A 398 63.57 -6.28 -16.85
CA ILE A 398 64.92 -6.48 -17.38
C ILE A 398 64.87 -7.15 -18.76
N GLN A 399 64.05 -8.18 -18.95
CA GLN A 399 63.86 -8.82 -20.27
C GLN A 399 63.37 -7.85 -21.35
N ASN A 400 62.48 -6.90 -21.01
CA ASN A 400 61.96 -5.94 -21.97
C ASN A 400 62.91 -4.77 -22.25
N GLN A 401 63.77 -4.39 -21.30
CA GLN A 401 64.75 -3.30 -21.47
C GLN A 401 66.07 -3.76 -22.12
N LEU A 402 66.46 -5.03 -21.98
CA LEU A 402 67.71 -5.55 -22.54
C LEU A 402 67.79 -5.38 -24.07
N PRO A 403 66.77 -5.75 -24.87
CA PRO A 403 66.80 -5.61 -26.32
C PRO A 403 66.92 -4.15 -26.76
N TYR A 404 66.24 -3.23 -26.06
CA TYR A 404 66.28 -1.80 -26.34
C TYR A 404 67.67 -1.19 -26.08
N ARG A 405 68.31 -1.55 -24.96
CA ARG A 405 69.67 -1.10 -24.64
C ARG A 405 70.73 -1.73 -25.54
N LEU A 406 70.57 -3.00 -25.94
CA LEU A 406 71.44 -3.63 -26.93
C LEU A 406 71.32 -2.92 -28.29
N GLY A 407 70.10 -2.60 -28.72
CA GLY A 407 69.86 -1.86 -29.97
C GLY A 407 70.52 -0.48 -29.97
N GLN A 408 70.50 0.26 -28.86
CA GLN A 408 71.20 1.54 -28.75
C GLN A 408 72.74 1.39 -28.76
N ALA A 409 73.27 0.33 -28.16
CA ALA A 409 74.72 0.07 -28.16
C ALA A 409 75.26 -0.38 -29.52
N MET A 410 74.41 -0.91 -30.39
CA MET A 410 74.77 -1.36 -31.75
C MET A 410 74.71 -0.25 -32.81
N ILE A 411 74.31 0.98 -32.45
CA ILE A 411 74.23 2.16 -33.34
C ILE A 411 75.46 3.09 -33.17
N ILE A 412 76.55 2.61 -32.56
CA ILE A 412 77.84 3.34 -32.48
C ILE A 412 78.76 2.93 -33.62
#